data_AF-E8RT23-F1
#
_entry.id   AF-E8RT23-F1
#
_cell.length_a   1.000
_cell.length_b   1.000
_cell.length_c   1.000
_cell.angle_alpha   90.00
_cell.angle_beta   90.00
_cell.angle_gamma   90.00
#
_symmetry.space_group_name_H-M   'P 1'
#
loop_
_entity.id
_entity.type
_entity.pdbx_description
1 polymer ?
#
loop_
_entity_poly.entity_id
_entity_poly.type
_entity_poly.pdbx_seq_one_letter_code
_entity_poly.pdbx_strand_id
1 'polypeptide(L)'
;MVSRLSFLVTADEHNSWVLPVVDDLPLTDLIESYERENGYTDPAGGYGPIRCNDLDFSRRTINLLACECGETGCWPLQATLSQKDAWVVWSEFRQPHRSNRDYSGFGPFQFLRSDHDAAIKGLCLYGS
;
A
#
# COMPACT_ATOMS: atom_id res chain seq x y z
N MET A 1 -4.79 11.39 14.20
CA MET A 1 -3.51 10.76 14.60
C MET A 1 -2.65 10.73 13.36
N VAL A 2 -1.36 11.03 13.48
CA VAL A 2 -0.42 11.00 12.36
C VAL A 2 0.27 9.65 12.37
N SER A 3 0.15 8.92 11.27
CA SER A 3 0.83 7.65 11.09
C SER A 3 2.22 7.86 10.50
N ARG A 4 3.14 6.93 10.79
CA ARG A 4 4.48 6.88 10.20
C ARG A 4 4.48 5.91 9.04
N LEU A 5 5.00 6.35 7.89
CA LEU A 5 5.22 5.50 6.73
C LEU A 5 6.68 5.08 6.63
N SER A 6 6.91 3.79 6.46
CA SER A 6 8.18 3.21 6.02
C SER A 6 7.93 2.11 5.00
N PHE A 7 8.99 1.52 4.46
CA PHE A 7 8.90 0.47 3.47
C PHE A 7 9.89 -0.65 3.77
N LEU A 8 9.44 -1.89 3.64
CA LEU A 8 10.35 -3.04 3.51
C LEU A 8 10.66 -3.23 2.03
N VAL A 9 11.95 -3.30 1.70
CA VAL A 9 12.42 -3.48 0.33
C VAL A 9 13.16 -4.81 0.24
N THR A 10 12.72 -5.65 -0.69
CA THR A 10 13.38 -6.91 -1.04
C THR A 10 13.73 -6.85 -2.50
N ALA A 11 14.98 -7.12 -2.87
CA ALA A 11 15.42 -7.06 -4.25
C ALA A 11 16.14 -8.35 -4.67
N ASP A 12 16.00 -8.69 -5.96
CA ASP A 12 16.82 -9.64 -6.67
C ASP A 12 17.61 -8.91 -7.79
N GLU A 13 18.34 -9.66 -8.62
CA GLU A 13 19.15 -9.11 -9.71
C GLU A 13 18.36 -8.30 -10.76
N HIS A 14 17.04 -8.48 -10.85
CA HIS A 14 16.21 -7.88 -11.90
C HIS A 14 15.05 -7.04 -11.34
N ASN A 15 14.65 -7.21 -10.08
CA ASN A 15 13.46 -6.61 -9.50
C ASN A 15 13.68 -6.12 -8.08
N SER A 16 13.00 -5.03 -7.72
CA SER A 16 12.82 -4.57 -6.35
C SER A 16 11.34 -4.59 -5.99
N TRP A 17 11.03 -5.22 -4.88
CA TRP A 17 9.71 -5.37 -4.30
C TRP A 17 9.61 -4.53 -3.04
N VAL A 18 8.48 -3.87 -2.88
CA VAL A 18 8.25 -2.88 -1.83
C VAL A 18 6.96 -3.23 -1.11
N LEU A 19 7.04 -3.31 0.22
CA LEU A 19 5.90 -3.50 1.11
C LEU A 19 5.75 -2.27 2.00
N PRO A 20 4.66 -1.49 1.86
CA PRO A 20 4.37 -0.38 2.76
C PRO A 20 4.19 -0.86 4.19
N VAL A 21 4.76 -0.13 5.14
CA VAL A 21 4.64 -0.34 6.57
C VAL A 21 4.08 0.93 7.20
N VAL A 22 2.97 0.80 7.91
CA VAL A 22 2.28 1.90 8.59
C VAL A 22 2.32 1.64 10.08
N ASP A 23 2.89 2.59 10.84
CA ASP A 23 3.04 2.47 12.30
C ASP A 23 3.71 1.15 12.72
N ASP A 24 4.78 0.78 11.99
CA ASP A 24 5.58 -0.44 12.16
C ASP A 24 4.86 -1.76 11.85
N LEU A 25 3.63 -1.69 11.33
CA LEU A 25 2.87 -2.85 10.86
C LEU A 25 2.85 -2.92 9.34
N PRO A 26 3.18 -4.08 8.73
CA PRO A 26 3.03 -4.28 7.30
C PRO A 26 1.59 -4.01 6.86
N LEU A 27 1.41 -3.34 5.72
CA LEU A 27 0.07 -3.05 5.20
C LEU A 27 -0.71 -4.33 4.90
N THR A 28 -0.02 -5.43 4.57
CA THR A 28 -0.57 -6.79 4.44
C THR A 28 -1.24 -7.26 5.72
N ASP A 29 -0.58 -7.09 6.86
CA ASP A 29 -1.09 -7.51 8.16
C ASP A 29 -2.30 -6.65 8.54
N LEU A 30 -2.20 -5.33 8.31
CA LEU A 30 -3.31 -4.40 8.57
C LEU A 30 -4.56 -4.76 7.77
N ILE A 31 -4.42 -5.00 6.46
CA ILE A 31 -5.58 -5.33 5.61
C ILE A 31 -6.13 -6.72 5.94
N GLU A 32 -5.26 -7.70 6.24
CA GLU A 32 -5.70 -9.03 6.65
C GLU A 32 -6.47 -9.01 7.97
N SER A 33 -5.98 -8.28 8.97
CA SER A 33 -6.69 -8.08 10.24
C SER A 33 -8.05 -7.43 10.02
N TYR A 34 -8.11 -6.35 9.24
CA TYR A 34 -9.37 -5.69 8.90
C TYR A 34 -10.34 -6.62 8.18
N GLU A 35 -9.87 -7.38 7.19
CA GLU A 35 -10.70 -8.32 6.44
C GLU A 35 -11.28 -9.40 7.37
N ARG A 36 -10.47 -9.95 8.28
CA ARG A 36 -10.91 -10.96 9.26
C ARG A 36 -11.93 -10.40 10.24
N GLU A 37 -11.70 -9.20 10.77
CA GLU A 37 -12.62 -8.53 11.71
C GLU A 37 -13.97 -8.22 11.07
N ASN A 38 -14.01 -7.98 9.76
CA ASN A 38 -15.24 -7.75 8.99
C ASN A 38 -15.86 -9.05 8.43
N GLY A 39 -15.36 -10.22 8.82
CA GLY A 39 -15.93 -11.52 8.45
C GLY A 39 -15.60 -11.97 7.01
N TYR A 40 -14.61 -11.36 6.37
CA TYR A 40 -14.14 -11.78 5.05
C TYR A 40 -13.18 -12.97 5.20
N THR A 41 -13.73 -14.19 5.19
CA THR A 41 -12.99 -15.44 5.48
C THR A 41 -12.24 -16.03 4.28
N ASP A 42 -12.42 -15.48 3.09
CA ASP A 42 -11.60 -15.75 1.91
C ASP A 42 -10.63 -14.57 1.75
N PRO A 43 -9.53 -14.46 2.52
CA PRO A 43 -8.58 -13.37 2.34
C PRO A 43 -8.17 -13.35 0.87
N ALA A 44 -8.04 -12.17 0.28
CA ALA A 44 -7.56 -12.12 -1.09
C ALA A 44 -6.21 -12.81 -1.10
N GLY A 45 -6.08 -13.92 -1.86
CA GLY A 45 -4.91 -14.77 -1.77
C GLY A 45 -3.63 -13.93 -1.72
N GLY A 46 -2.95 -14.01 -0.56
CA GLY A 46 -1.70 -13.33 -0.21
C GLY A 46 -1.53 -11.96 -0.84
N TYR A 47 -1.99 -10.90 -0.18
CA TYR A 47 -1.51 -9.57 -0.55
C TYR A 47 0.02 -9.59 -0.41
N GLY A 48 0.69 -9.28 -1.50
CA GLY A 48 2.14 -9.29 -1.61
C GLY A 48 2.72 -7.89 -1.79
N PRO A 49 4.05 -7.77 -1.71
CA PRO A 49 4.73 -6.53 -2.05
C PRO A 49 4.47 -6.17 -3.52
N ILE A 50 4.50 -4.87 -3.82
CA ILE A 50 4.39 -4.36 -5.18
C ILE A 50 5.78 -4.05 -5.74
N ARG A 51 5.98 -4.17 -7.06
CA ARG A 51 7.26 -3.77 -7.68
C ARG A 51 7.47 -2.28 -7.47
N CYS A 52 8.71 -1.89 -7.16
CA CYS A 52 9.08 -0.49 -6.94
C CYS A 52 8.68 0.40 -8.13
N ASN A 53 8.79 -0.10 -9.36
CA ASN A 53 8.45 0.64 -10.58
C ASN A 53 6.94 0.81 -10.79
N ASP A 54 6.10 0.02 -10.12
CA ASP A 54 4.64 0.11 -10.20
C ASP A 54 4.05 1.03 -9.10
N LEU A 55 4.88 1.46 -8.13
CA LEU A 55 4.52 2.42 -7.10
C LEU A 55 4.59 3.86 -7.63
N ASP A 56 3.48 4.30 -8.22
CA ASP A 56 3.37 5.63 -8.83
C ASP A 56 2.56 6.60 -7.95
N PHE A 57 3.24 7.27 -7.01
CA PHE A 57 2.64 8.31 -6.16
C PHE A 57 2.28 9.61 -6.89
N SER A 58 2.54 9.72 -8.19
CA SER A 58 2.05 10.86 -8.99
C SER A 58 0.57 10.72 -9.34
N ARG A 59 0.00 9.51 -9.21
CA ARG A 59 -1.40 9.24 -9.51
C ARG A 59 -2.30 9.48 -8.30
N ARG A 60 -3.54 9.89 -8.59
CA ARG A 60 -4.60 9.96 -7.58
C ARG A 60 -5.00 8.58 -7.06
N THR A 61 -4.97 7.56 -7.90
CA THR A 61 -5.22 6.17 -7.49
C THR A 61 -3.92 5.40 -7.63
N ILE A 62 -3.47 4.85 -6.51
CA ILE A 62 -2.21 4.11 -6.40
C ILE A 62 -2.51 2.66 -6.02
N ASN A 63 -1.71 1.74 -6.54
CA ASN A 63 -1.68 0.36 -6.06
C ASN A 63 -0.66 0.30 -4.92
N LEU A 64 -1.08 -0.08 -3.73
CA LEU A 64 -0.21 -0.18 -2.55
C LEU A 64 0.30 -1.59 -2.31
N LEU A 65 -0.49 -2.59 -2.70
CA LEU A 65 -0.14 -4.02 -2.65
C LEU A 65 -0.47 -4.67 -3.98
N ALA A 66 0.24 -5.75 -4.29
CA ALA A 66 -0.03 -6.62 -5.43
C ALA A 66 -0.43 -8.03 -4.95
N CYS A 67 -0.58 -8.98 -5.87
CA CYS A 67 -0.67 -10.39 -5.49
C CYS A 67 0.73 -10.99 -5.33
N GLU A 68 0.88 -11.92 -4.39
CA GLU A 68 2.09 -12.76 -4.25
C GLU A 68 2.47 -13.54 -5.51
N CYS A 69 1.57 -13.71 -6.49
CA CYS A 69 1.91 -14.31 -7.79
C CYS A 69 2.89 -13.46 -8.62
N GLY A 70 3.17 -12.21 -8.20
CA GLY A 70 4.13 -11.32 -8.85
C GLY A 70 3.56 -10.48 -10.00
N GLU A 71 2.25 -10.56 -10.23
CA GLU A 71 1.50 -9.75 -11.20
C GLU A 71 0.70 -8.65 -10.50
N THR A 72 1.03 -7.39 -10.82
CA THR A 72 0.43 -6.19 -10.23
C THR A 72 -1.07 -6.05 -10.51
N GLY A 73 -1.58 -6.68 -11.57
CA GLY A 73 -3.01 -6.64 -11.96
C GLY A 73 -3.88 -7.74 -11.37
N CYS A 74 -3.30 -8.77 -10.73
CA CYS A 74 -4.05 -9.95 -10.32
C CYS A 74 -4.92 -9.67 -9.09
N TRP A 75 -4.35 -9.07 -8.03
CA TRP A 75 -5.09 -8.68 -6.80
C TRP A 75 -4.56 -7.38 -6.18
N PRO A 76 -4.69 -6.22 -6.84
CA PRO A 76 -4.20 -4.98 -6.28
C PRO A 76 -5.06 -4.48 -5.11
N LEU A 77 -4.42 -4.03 -4.04
CA LEU A 77 -5.05 -3.15 -3.05
C LEU A 77 -4.82 -1.71 -3.50
N GLN A 78 -5.90 -1.03 -3.88
CA GLN A 78 -5.85 0.36 -4.34
C GLN A 78 -6.22 1.31 -3.21
N ALA A 79 -5.57 2.46 -3.20
CA ALA A 79 -5.98 3.61 -2.39
C ALA A 79 -6.05 4.87 -3.24
N THR A 80 -6.86 5.81 -2.78
CA THR A 80 -6.85 7.19 -3.27
C THR A 80 -5.84 8.00 -2.46
N LEU A 81 -4.87 8.56 -3.16
CA LEU A 81 -3.90 9.49 -2.64
C LEU A 81 -4.47 10.91 -2.72
N SER A 82 -4.63 11.55 -1.56
CA SER A 82 -5.01 12.96 -1.47
C SER A 82 -3.91 13.74 -0.76
N GLN A 83 -3.37 14.76 -1.40
CA GLN A 83 -2.35 15.63 -0.82
C GLN A 83 -2.99 16.98 -0.51
N LYS A 84 -2.86 17.44 0.74
CA LYS A 84 -3.36 18.75 1.17
C LYS A 84 -2.38 19.39 2.14
N ASP A 85 -1.89 20.57 1.79
CA ASP A 85 -0.94 21.34 2.59
C ASP A 85 0.31 20.50 2.95
N ALA A 86 0.48 20.20 4.24
CA ALA A 86 1.58 19.41 4.79
C ALA A 86 1.23 17.92 4.98
N TRP A 87 0.09 17.46 4.45
CA TRP A 87 -0.44 16.13 4.71
C TRP A 87 -0.63 15.32 3.44
N VAL A 88 -0.35 14.03 3.54
CA VAL A 88 -0.68 13.02 2.54
C VAL A 88 -1.65 12.04 3.18
N VAL A 89 -2.79 11.81 2.54
CA VAL A 89 -3.85 10.93 3.05
C VAL A 89 -4.06 9.79 2.06
N TRP A 90 -4.03 8.57 2.57
CA TRP A 90 -4.46 7.37 1.85
C TRP A 90 -5.85 7.00 2.33
N SER A 91 -6.82 7.00 1.42
CA SER A 91 -8.23 6.76 1.73
C SER A 91 -8.93 6.01 0.59
N GLU A 92 -10.23 5.74 0.72
CA GLU A 92 -11.03 5.09 -0.35
C GLU A 92 -10.37 3.79 -0.83
N PHE A 93 -9.99 2.95 0.13
CA PHE A 93 -9.37 1.67 -0.17
C PHE A 93 -10.35 0.79 -0.95
N ARG A 94 -9.83 0.07 -1.94
CA ARG A 94 -10.66 -0.84 -2.74
C ARG A 94 -9.85 -1.97 -3.33
N GLN A 95 -10.54 -3.08 -3.52
CA GLN A 95 -10.06 -4.20 -4.30
C GLN A 95 -10.94 -4.34 -5.55
N PRO A 96 -10.45 -3.96 -6.75
CA PRO A 96 -11.25 -3.98 -7.97
C PRO A 96 -11.92 -5.32 -8.29
N HIS A 97 -11.24 -6.43 -7.96
CA HIS A 97 -11.76 -7.79 -8.17
C HIS A 97 -12.76 -8.25 -7.10
N ARG A 98 -12.93 -7.50 -6.00
CA ARG A 98 -13.95 -7.74 -4.97
C ARG A 98 -14.68 -6.44 -4.64
N SER A 99 -15.34 -5.87 -5.64
CA SER A 99 -16.14 -4.65 -5.52
C SER A 99 -17.25 -4.71 -4.47
N ASN A 100 -17.64 -5.91 -4.02
CA ASN A 100 -18.68 -6.11 -3.00
C ASN A 100 -18.17 -5.92 -1.55
N ARG A 101 -16.86 -5.74 -1.34
CA ARG A 101 -16.28 -5.54 0.00
C ARG A 101 -16.23 -4.06 0.35
N ASP A 102 -16.50 -3.77 1.62
CA ASP A 102 -16.46 -2.42 2.15
C ASP A 102 -15.17 -2.20 2.94
N TYR A 103 -14.29 -1.37 2.40
CA TYR A 103 -13.04 -0.94 3.04
C TYR A 103 -13.11 0.50 3.56
N SER A 104 -14.31 1.09 3.65
CA SER A 104 -14.50 2.46 4.16
C SER A 104 -13.98 2.63 5.59
N GLY A 105 -13.97 1.55 6.40
CA GLY A 105 -13.43 1.54 7.76
C GLY A 105 -11.94 1.21 7.88
N PHE A 106 -11.25 0.86 6.79
CA PHE A 106 -9.83 0.47 6.84
C PHE A 106 -8.89 1.68 6.97
N GLY A 107 -9.28 2.80 6.38
CA GLY A 107 -8.58 4.07 6.48
C GLY A 107 -9.47 5.16 7.08
N PRO A 108 -9.08 6.44 6.95
CA PRO A 108 -7.91 6.94 6.24
C PRO A 108 -6.61 6.86 7.07
N PHE A 109 -5.49 6.62 6.39
CA PHE A 109 -4.15 6.81 6.98
C PHE A 109 -3.63 8.19 6.61
N GLN A 110 -3.10 8.92 7.59
CA GLN A 110 -2.63 10.30 7.42
C GLN A 110 -1.15 10.39 7.75
N PHE A 111 -0.37 10.92 6.82
CA PHE A 111 1.08 11.05 6.93
C PHE A 111 1.49 12.51 6.80
N LEU A 112 2.57 12.90 7.48
CA LEU A 112 3.24 14.15 7.14
C LEU A 112 3.85 14.02 5.75
N ARG A 113 3.63 15.04 4.92
CA ARG A 113 4.15 15.06 3.54
C ARG A 113 5.66 14.96 3.50
N SER A 114 6.37 15.61 4.43
CA SER A 114 7.82 15.50 4.55
C SER A 114 8.29 14.07 4.75
N ASP A 115 7.58 13.32 5.59
CA ASP A 115 7.97 11.96 5.98
C ASP A 115 7.64 10.98 4.86
N HIS A 116 6.47 11.15 4.23
CA HIS A 116 6.06 10.41 3.05
C HIS A 116 7.05 10.60 1.89
N ASP A 117 7.40 11.85 1.57
CA ASP A 117 8.33 12.17 0.47
C ASP A 117 9.75 11.66 0.76
N ALA A 118 10.19 11.71 2.02
CA ALA A 118 11.48 11.15 2.44
C ALA A 118 11.51 9.61 2.31
N ALA A 119 10.44 8.93 2.73
CA ALA A 119 10.32 7.48 2.62
C ALA A 119 10.36 7.02 1.16
N ILE A 120 9.65 7.72 0.25
CA ILE A 120 9.66 7.42 -1.18
C ILE A 120 11.03 7.67 -1.81
N LYS A 121 11.68 8.78 -1.45
CA LYS A 121 13.02 9.09 -1.98
C LYS A 121 14.04 8.02 -1.58
N GLY A 122 13.86 7.37 -0.42
CA GLY A 122 14.66 6.23 0.00
C GLY A 122 14.51 4.99 -0.88
N LEU A 123 13.35 4.80 -1.52
CA LEU A 123 13.10 3.66 -2.44
C LEU A 123 13.92 3.75 -3.73
N CYS A 124 14.06 4.94 -4.30
CA CYS A 124 14.77 5.15 -5.57
C CYS A 124 16.30 4.97 -5.48
N LEU A 125 16.88 4.84 -4.29
CA LEU A 125 18.33 4.66 -4.11
C LEU A 125 18.79 3.21 -4.25
N TYR A 126 17.88 2.23 -4.22
CA TYR A 126 18.21 0.80 -4.33
C TYR A 126 18.18 0.27 -5.78
N GLY A 127 18.01 1.15 -6.76
CA GLY A 127 17.96 0.82 -8.19
C GLY A 127 18.98 1.58 -9.05
N SER A 128 20.20 1.79 -8.54
CA SER A 128 21.34 2.32 -9.31
C SER A 128 22.36 1.24 -9.63
#